data_AF-A0A2M7YAT1-F1
#
_entry.id   AF-A0A2M7YAT1-F1
#
_cell.length_a   1.000
_cell.length_b   1.000
_cell.length_c   1.000
_cell.angle_alpha   90.00
_cell.angle_beta   90.00
_cell.angle_gamma   90.00
#
_symmetry.space_group_name_H-M   'P 1'
#
loop_
_entity.id
_entity.type
_entity.pdbx_description
1 polymer ?
#
loop_
_entity_poly.entity_id
_entity_poly.type
_entity_poly.pdbx_seq_one_letter_code
_entity_poly.pdbx_strand_id
1 'polypeptide(L)'
;ADVVSELILKRDIPIPYSYISTLMRTPNAFGEGAACIVCHASSNPETSYRGLDLSSCEGMKLGSTEEPAHAIFTPGESPKRDSLGRRLRNNRMPLGVQFNIPNDSPNIIAVRDWIADGAKNDAHFQNDILKLFTTDNAFAPDTPACTECHMSNQEPPSFHELNLSSYEGIMLGADSIAKGVENATKVIIAGDPGASGVFQHLSEDRMPPGIDPTEERDHANTQILFAWVKQGANCQ
;
A
#
# COMPACT_ATOMS: atom_id res chain seq x y z
N ALA A 1 -21.47 -3.60 12.08
CA ALA A 1 -21.23 -2.20 11.72
C ALA A 1 -20.78 -1.48 12.97
N ASP A 2 -19.65 -0.79 12.92
CA ASP A 2 -19.07 -0.10 14.08
C ASP A 2 -19.62 1.33 14.21
N VAL A 3 -19.33 1.99 15.34
CA VAL A 3 -19.80 3.36 15.62
C VAL A 3 -19.32 4.36 14.57
N VAL A 4 -18.09 4.19 14.08
CA VAL A 4 -17.45 5.12 13.13
C VAL A 4 -18.17 5.07 11.78
N SER A 5 -18.38 3.87 11.25
CA SER A 5 -19.07 3.66 9.98
C SER A 5 -20.51 4.17 9.99
N GLU A 6 -21.30 3.84 11.02
CA GLU A 6 -22.73 4.18 11.04
C GLU A 6 -23.03 5.61 11.47
N LEU A 7 -22.29 6.17 12.44
CA LEU A 7 -22.63 7.46 13.04
C LEU A 7 -21.78 8.62 12.52
N ILE A 8 -20.56 8.36 12.04
CA ILE A 8 -19.65 9.40 11.56
C ILE A 8 -19.62 9.40 10.03
N LEU A 9 -19.16 8.31 9.41
CA LEU A 9 -18.92 8.26 7.97
C LEU A 9 -20.20 8.36 7.15
N LYS A 10 -21.25 7.61 7.53
CA LYS A 10 -22.55 7.63 6.85
C LYS A 10 -23.33 8.93 7.00
N ARG A 11 -22.96 9.77 7.97
CA ARG A 11 -23.55 11.09 8.20
C ARG A 11 -22.68 12.23 7.68
N ASP A 12 -21.52 11.91 7.12
CA ASP A 12 -20.52 12.87 6.64
C ASP A 12 -20.24 13.97 7.67
N ILE A 13 -20.04 13.56 8.94
CA ILE A 13 -19.71 14.51 10.00
C ILE A 13 -18.37 15.19 9.64
N PRO A 14 -18.29 16.53 9.67
CA PRO A 14 -17.03 17.23 9.42
C PRO A 14 -15.93 16.80 10.39
N ILE A 15 -14.81 16.35 9.86
CA ILE A 15 -13.66 15.91 10.65
C ILE A 15 -12.74 17.12 10.87
N PRO A 16 -12.53 17.57 12.13
CA PRO A 16 -11.69 18.73 12.39
C PRO A 16 -10.21 18.37 12.22
N TYR A 17 -9.42 19.30 11.65
CA TYR A 17 -7.98 19.10 11.49
C TYR A 17 -7.25 18.90 12.82
N SER A 18 -7.76 19.48 13.92
CA SER A 18 -7.20 19.26 15.26
C SER A 18 -7.14 17.78 15.64
N TYR A 19 -8.14 16.98 15.24
CA TYR A 19 -8.14 15.53 15.43
C TYR A 19 -7.09 14.86 14.56
N ILE A 20 -7.01 15.21 13.28
CA ILE A 20 -5.99 14.66 12.35
C ILE A 20 -4.57 14.98 12.82
N SER A 21 -4.33 16.22 13.25
CA SER A 21 -3.07 16.67 13.83
C SER A 21 -2.68 15.86 15.07
N THR A 22 -3.68 15.49 15.88
CA THR A 22 -3.49 14.62 17.05
C THR A 22 -3.09 13.22 16.63
N LEU A 23 -3.77 12.62 15.64
CA LEU A 23 -3.42 11.28 15.15
C LEU A 23 -1.95 11.20 14.69
N MET A 24 -1.44 12.20 13.97
CA MET A 24 -0.05 12.19 13.51
C MET A 24 0.97 12.28 14.66
N ARG A 25 0.55 12.79 15.83
CA ARG A 25 1.37 13.01 17.04
C ARG A 25 1.27 11.88 18.06
N THR A 26 0.31 10.99 17.91
CA THR A 26 0.01 9.96 18.90
C THR A 26 0.62 8.63 18.45
N PRO A 27 1.52 8.02 19.25
CA PRO A 27 1.93 6.64 19.04
C PRO A 27 0.71 5.71 19.04
N ASN A 28 0.77 4.64 18.27
CA ASN A 28 -0.30 3.65 18.14
C ASN A 28 -1.61 4.17 17.51
N ALA A 29 -1.62 5.37 16.89
CA ALA A 29 -2.85 5.95 16.34
C ALA A 29 -3.49 5.13 15.20
N PHE A 30 -2.69 4.32 14.49
CA PHE A 30 -3.12 3.53 13.34
C PHE A 30 -2.74 2.03 13.46
N GLY A 31 -2.47 1.57 14.68
CA GLY A 31 -1.82 0.27 14.99
C GLY A 31 -0.47 0.49 15.68
N GLU A 32 0.09 -0.55 16.31
CA GLU A 32 1.29 -0.45 17.16
C GLU A 32 2.48 0.23 16.45
N GLY A 33 3.07 1.23 17.12
CA GLY A 33 4.31 1.87 16.70
C GLY A 33 4.43 3.36 17.07
N ALA A 34 5.55 3.97 16.65
CA ALA A 34 5.86 5.36 16.94
C ALA A 34 4.89 6.35 16.27
N ALA A 35 4.80 7.57 16.81
CA ALA A 35 4.05 8.65 16.18
C ALA A 35 4.68 9.05 14.84
N CYS A 36 3.86 9.35 13.85
CA CYS A 36 4.29 9.66 12.47
C CYS A 36 5.28 10.83 12.41
N ILE A 37 5.01 11.89 13.19
CA ILE A 37 5.84 13.10 13.18
C ILE A 37 7.25 12.91 13.75
N VAL A 38 7.55 11.78 14.41
CA VAL A 38 8.93 11.51 14.85
C VAL A 38 9.85 11.39 13.63
N CYS A 39 9.34 10.81 12.54
CA CYS A 39 10.08 10.58 11.30
C CYS A 39 9.69 11.55 10.17
N HIS A 40 8.51 12.18 10.27
CA HIS A 40 7.89 12.98 9.20
C HIS A 40 7.36 14.32 9.74
N ALA A 41 8.24 15.25 10.12
CA ALA A 41 7.86 16.55 10.73
C ALA A 41 8.38 17.78 9.99
N SER A 42 9.01 17.61 8.84
CA SER A 42 9.56 18.72 8.07
C SER A 42 9.59 18.42 6.59
N SER A 43 9.51 19.48 5.78
CA SER A 43 9.75 19.42 4.34
C SER A 43 11.25 19.36 4.00
N ASN A 44 12.15 19.37 5.00
CA ASN A 44 13.59 19.20 4.82
C ASN A 44 13.96 17.69 4.84
N PRO A 45 14.48 17.12 3.74
CA PRO A 45 14.87 15.70 3.70
C PRO A 45 16.04 15.34 4.61
N GLU A 46 16.84 16.31 5.07
CA GLU A 46 17.95 16.05 6.01
C GLU A 46 17.47 15.69 7.42
N THR A 47 16.23 16.06 7.77
CA THR A 47 15.68 15.88 9.12
C THR A 47 14.34 15.16 9.14
N SER A 48 13.83 14.78 7.97
CA SER A 48 12.51 14.17 7.81
C SER A 48 12.55 13.21 6.62
N TYR A 49 12.19 11.95 6.82
CA TYR A 49 12.23 10.97 5.75
C TYR A 49 11.34 11.41 4.58
N ARG A 50 11.89 11.37 3.37
CA ARG A 50 11.26 11.84 2.12
C ARG A 50 10.93 13.33 2.08
N GLY A 51 11.48 14.11 3.02
CA GLY A 51 11.06 15.50 3.22
C GLY A 51 9.54 15.61 3.42
N LEU A 52 8.92 14.60 4.04
CA LEU A 52 7.47 14.57 4.27
C LEU A 52 7.15 15.25 5.61
N ASP A 53 6.27 16.25 5.60
CA ASP A 53 5.79 16.89 6.83
C ASP A 53 4.35 16.47 7.16
N LEU A 54 4.19 15.55 8.11
CA LEU A 54 2.88 15.16 8.65
C LEU A 54 2.47 15.97 9.89
N SER A 55 3.28 16.96 10.29
CA SER A 55 3.02 17.77 11.47
C SER A 55 2.08 18.95 11.18
N SER A 56 1.99 19.40 9.92
CA SER A 56 1.15 20.53 9.51
C SER A 56 0.15 20.15 8.41
N CYS A 57 -0.98 20.85 8.32
CA CYS A 57 -1.98 20.58 7.28
C CYS A 57 -1.42 20.82 5.87
N GLU A 58 -0.68 21.92 5.71
CA GLU A 58 -0.03 22.27 4.45
C GLU A 58 1.09 21.28 4.10
N GLY A 59 1.86 20.81 5.09
CA GLY A 59 2.85 19.75 4.90
C GLY A 59 2.21 18.45 4.39
N MET A 60 1.09 18.03 5.00
CA MET A 60 0.37 16.84 4.57
C MET A 60 -0.14 16.97 3.13
N LYS A 61 -0.64 18.15 2.75
CA LYS A 61 -1.08 18.46 1.38
C LYS A 61 0.07 18.51 0.37
N LEU A 62 1.22 19.04 0.79
CA LEU A 62 2.41 19.12 -0.05
C LEU A 62 2.98 17.73 -0.36
N GLY A 63 2.95 16.82 0.63
CA GLY A 63 3.46 15.47 0.48
C GLY A 63 4.98 15.37 0.59
N SER A 64 5.58 14.41 -0.12
CA SER A 64 7.02 14.20 -0.11
C SER A 64 7.72 15.21 -1.03
N THR A 65 8.71 15.93 -0.49
CA THR A 65 9.47 16.95 -1.23
C THR A 65 10.81 16.45 -1.75
N GLU A 66 11.35 15.36 -1.20
CA GLU A 66 12.56 14.73 -1.71
C GLU A 66 12.28 14.07 -3.07
N GLU A 67 13.16 14.25 -4.05
CA GLU A 67 12.97 13.63 -5.36
C GLU A 67 12.91 12.08 -5.27
N PRO A 68 12.02 11.41 -6.02
CA PRO A 68 10.93 12.00 -6.80
C PRO A 68 9.83 12.58 -5.90
N ALA A 69 9.59 13.89 -6.01
CA ALA A 69 8.60 14.59 -5.20
C ALA A 69 7.18 14.19 -5.64
N HIS A 70 6.28 13.95 -4.68
CA HIS A 70 4.91 13.55 -4.99
C HIS A 70 3.94 13.80 -3.83
N ALA A 71 2.69 14.07 -4.18
CA ALA A 71 1.60 14.11 -3.23
C ALA A 71 1.31 12.72 -2.66
N ILE A 72 0.94 12.64 -1.38
CA ILE A 72 0.56 11.39 -0.73
C ILE A 72 -0.95 11.12 -0.76
N PHE A 73 -1.75 12.13 -1.10
CA PHE A 73 -3.18 12.04 -1.38
C PHE A 73 -3.64 13.26 -2.20
N THR A 74 -4.83 13.17 -2.79
CA THR A 74 -5.51 14.32 -3.43
C THR A 74 -6.70 14.80 -2.58
N PRO A 75 -6.75 16.08 -2.14
CA PRO A 75 -7.90 16.62 -1.41
C PRO A 75 -9.22 16.49 -2.19
N GLY A 76 -10.27 16.03 -1.53
CA GLY A 76 -11.58 15.81 -2.15
C GLY A 76 -11.75 14.43 -2.81
N GLU A 77 -10.67 13.68 -2.97
CA GLU A 77 -10.69 12.34 -3.55
C GLU A 77 -10.55 11.25 -2.48
N SER A 78 -10.77 10.00 -2.87
CA SER A 78 -10.65 8.87 -1.95
C SER A 78 -9.18 8.41 -1.84
N PRO A 79 -8.49 8.61 -0.70
CA PRO A 79 -7.06 8.28 -0.59
C PRO A 79 -6.76 6.79 -0.42
N LYS A 80 -7.78 5.92 -0.47
CA LYS A 80 -7.65 4.47 -0.20
C LYS A 80 -6.59 3.80 -1.08
N ARG A 81 -6.37 4.29 -2.31
CA ARG A 81 -5.38 3.77 -3.25
C ARG A 81 -4.18 4.71 -3.44
N ASP A 82 -4.17 5.89 -2.82
CA ASP A 82 -3.04 6.82 -2.84
C ASP A 82 -1.94 6.33 -1.89
N SER A 83 -0.75 6.95 -1.98
CA SER A 83 0.40 6.58 -1.15
C SER A 83 0.07 6.57 0.36
N LEU A 84 -0.67 7.57 0.85
CA LEU A 84 -1.14 7.63 2.24
C LEU A 84 -1.94 6.37 2.62
N GLY A 85 -2.91 5.99 1.78
CA GLY A 85 -3.77 4.86 2.07
C GLY A 85 -3.06 3.52 1.96
N ARG A 86 -2.17 3.37 0.97
CA ARG A 86 -1.37 2.16 0.80
C ARG A 86 -0.41 1.97 1.97
N ARG A 87 0.33 3.02 2.35
CA ARG A 87 1.28 2.96 3.48
C ARG A 87 0.61 2.60 4.81
N LEU A 88 -0.65 2.99 5.06
CA LEU A 88 -1.35 2.62 6.29
C LEU A 88 -1.98 1.22 6.26
N ARG A 89 -2.36 0.70 5.08
CA ARG A 89 -3.24 -0.48 4.95
C ARG A 89 -2.62 -1.69 4.28
N ASN A 90 -1.61 -1.49 3.43
CA ASN A 90 -1.04 -2.56 2.64
C ASN A 90 0.20 -3.10 3.35
N ASN A 91 0.14 -4.37 3.73
CA ASN A 91 1.33 -5.08 4.18
C ASN A 91 2.28 -5.28 3.00
N ARG A 92 3.59 -5.08 3.23
CA ARG A 92 4.61 -5.47 2.27
C ARG A 92 4.54 -6.97 2.00
N MET A 93 4.86 -7.35 0.77
CA MET A 93 4.93 -8.74 0.33
C MET A 93 6.38 -9.15 -0.01
N PRO A 94 6.76 -10.42 0.21
CA PRO A 94 6.02 -11.46 0.92
C PRO A 94 5.60 -11.07 2.34
N LEU A 95 4.48 -11.61 2.82
CA LEU A 95 3.88 -11.20 4.09
C LEU A 95 4.88 -11.45 5.23
N GLY A 96 5.15 -10.43 6.05
CA GLY A 96 6.09 -10.53 7.18
C GLY A 96 7.54 -10.16 6.86
N VAL A 97 7.86 -9.74 5.62
CA VAL A 97 9.16 -9.15 5.31
C VAL A 97 9.47 -7.96 6.22
N GLN A 98 10.68 -7.93 6.76
CA GLN A 98 11.15 -6.85 7.62
C GLN A 98 11.49 -5.59 6.82
N PHE A 99 11.24 -4.42 7.41
CA PHE A 99 11.44 -3.11 6.75
C PHE A 99 12.91 -2.77 6.45
N ASN A 100 13.86 -3.46 7.08
CA ASN A 100 15.29 -3.30 6.83
C ASN A 100 15.77 -4.08 5.60
N ILE A 101 14.91 -4.89 4.97
CA ILE A 101 15.21 -5.56 3.70
C ILE A 101 15.04 -4.56 2.55
N PRO A 102 16.04 -4.43 1.64
CA PRO A 102 15.97 -3.51 0.51
C PRO A 102 14.69 -3.67 -0.33
N ASN A 103 14.12 -2.55 -0.77
CA ASN A 103 12.91 -2.51 -1.60
C ASN A 103 13.18 -2.24 -3.08
N ASP A 104 14.46 -2.28 -3.46
CA ASP A 104 15.00 -2.03 -4.80
C ASP A 104 15.98 -3.14 -5.23
N SER A 105 15.81 -4.36 -4.68
CA SER A 105 16.64 -5.50 -5.06
C SER A 105 16.53 -5.81 -6.57
N PRO A 106 17.52 -6.50 -7.17
CA PRO A 106 17.47 -6.84 -8.59
C PRO A 106 16.19 -7.56 -9.02
N ASN A 107 15.61 -8.40 -8.15
CA ASN A 107 14.37 -9.11 -8.44
C ASN A 107 13.14 -8.20 -8.41
N ILE A 108 13.09 -7.22 -7.49
CA ILE A 108 12.02 -6.21 -7.47
C ILE A 108 12.13 -5.31 -8.71
N ILE A 109 13.35 -4.91 -9.08
CA ILE A 109 13.62 -4.13 -10.29
C ILE A 109 13.21 -4.91 -11.54
N ALA A 110 13.51 -6.21 -11.63
CA ALA A 110 13.11 -7.03 -12.77
C ALA A 110 11.57 -7.07 -12.94
N VAL A 111 10.81 -7.22 -11.85
CA VAL A 111 9.34 -7.16 -11.90
C VAL A 111 8.86 -5.78 -12.33
N ARG A 112 9.44 -4.70 -11.78
CA ARG A 112 9.13 -3.32 -12.16
C ARG A 112 9.32 -3.10 -13.66
N ASP A 113 10.47 -3.50 -14.18
CA ASP A 113 10.86 -3.26 -15.58
C ASP A 113 10.01 -4.10 -16.53
N TRP A 114 9.71 -5.36 -16.20
CA TRP A 114 8.76 -6.17 -16.95
C TRP A 114 7.36 -5.52 -17.02
N ILE A 115 6.86 -4.93 -15.92
CA ILE A 115 5.59 -4.20 -15.94
C ILE A 115 5.69 -2.98 -16.84
N ALA A 116 6.77 -2.18 -16.71
CA ALA A 116 7.01 -0.99 -17.53
C ALA A 116 7.07 -1.32 -19.02
N ASP A 117 7.61 -2.48 -19.39
CA ASP A 117 7.72 -2.97 -20.77
C ASP A 117 6.42 -3.57 -21.32
N GLY A 118 5.32 -3.41 -20.58
CA GLY A 118 3.97 -3.80 -20.99
C GLY A 118 3.54 -5.18 -20.50
N ALA A 119 4.22 -5.75 -19.51
CA ALA A 119 3.86 -7.00 -18.85
C ALA A 119 3.57 -8.14 -19.86
N LYS A 120 4.48 -8.38 -20.79
CA LYS A 120 4.30 -9.34 -21.90
C LYS A 120 4.44 -10.78 -21.42
N ASN A 121 3.69 -11.70 -22.05
CA ASN A 121 3.85 -13.15 -21.86
C ASN A 121 4.87 -13.71 -22.86
N ASP A 122 6.14 -13.43 -22.63
CA ASP A 122 7.24 -13.87 -23.48
C ASP A 122 8.23 -14.78 -22.75
N ALA A 123 9.32 -15.16 -23.42
CA ALA A 123 10.34 -16.02 -22.85
C ALA A 123 11.01 -15.40 -21.61
N HIS A 124 11.13 -14.07 -21.54
CA HIS A 124 11.68 -13.40 -20.36
C HIS A 124 10.73 -13.54 -19.17
N PHE A 125 9.43 -13.30 -19.39
CA PHE A 125 8.43 -13.54 -18.35
C PHE A 125 8.45 -14.99 -17.84
N GLN A 126 8.38 -15.96 -18.76
CA GLN A 126 8.28 -17.38 -18.40
C GLN A 126 9.54 -17.91 -17.70
N ASN A 127 10.72 -17.47 -18.14
CA ASN A 127 11.98 -18.01 -17.63
C ASN A 127 12.53 -17.27 -16.42
N ASP A 128 12.23 -15.97 -16.29
CA ASP A 128 12.87 -15.11 -15.29
C ASP A 128 11.85 -14.56 -14.30
N ILE A 129 10.77 -13.92 -14.77
CA ILE A 129 9.82 -13.19 -13.91
C ILE A 129 8.90 -14.15 -13.16
N LEU A 130 8.28 -15.11 -13.84
CA LEU A 130 7.32 -16.04 -13.23
C LEU A 130 7.97 -16.85 -12.11
N LYS A 131 9.24 -17.23 -12.28
CA LYS A 131 9.98 -18.00 -11.27
C LYS A 131 10.10 -17.26 -9.95
N LEU A 132 10.22 -15.93 -9.96
CA LEU A 132 10.32 -15.13 -8.74
C LEU A 132 9.09 -15.29 -7.83
N PHE A 133 7.90 -15.48 -8.40
CA PHE A 133 6.68 -15.70 -7.60
C PHE A 133 6.56 -17.12 -7.03
N THR A 134 7.33 -18.06 -7.57
CA THR A 134 7.26 -19.50 -7.25
C THR A 134 8.48 -20.01 -6.48
N THR A 135 9.41 -19.11 -6.14
CA THR A 135 10.69 -19.46 -5.53
C THR A 135 10.80 -18.82 -4.15
N ASP A 136 11.07 -19.63 -3.13
CA ASP A 136 11.38 -19.13 -1.79
C ASP A 136 12.59 -18.20 -1.83
N ASN A 137 12.60 -17.23 -0.93
CA ASN A 137 13.67 -16.27 -0.77
C ASN A 137 13.93 -15.34 -1.98
N ALA A 138 13.04 -15.34 -2.98
CA ALA A 138 13.23 -14.54 -4.19
C ALA A 138 13.26 -13.02 -3.89
N PHE A 139 12.47 -12.56 -2.92
CA PHE A 139 12.37 -11.13 -2.61
C PHE A 139 12.99 -10.74 -1.26
N ALA A 140 13.16 -11.69 -0.35
CA ALA A 140 13.78 -11.48 0.96
C ALA A 140 14.27 -12.82 1.56
N PRO A 141 15.34 -12.85 2.36
CA PRO A 141 15.76 -14.07 3.07
C PRO A 141 14.67 -14.62 4.00
N ASP A 142 14.63 -15.94 4.14
CA ASP A 142 13.71 -16.70 4.99
C ASP A 142 12.23 -16.40 4.73
N THR A 143 11.86 -16.17 3.47
CA THR A 143 10.47 -15.91 3.06
C THR A 143 9.94 -16.93 2.06
N PRO A 144 8.65 -17.30 2.15
CA PRO A 144 8.04 -18.26 1.26
C PRO A 144 7.85 -17.69 -0.15
N ALA A 145 7.75 -18.59 -1.13
CA ALA A 145 7.25 -18.26 -2.45
C ALA A 145 5.85 -17.63 -2.37
N CYS A 146 5.57 -16.66 -3.25
CA CYS A 146 4.27 -15.99 -3.29
C CYS A 146 3.12 -16.97 -3.53
N THR A 147 3.38 -18.02 -4.32
CA THR A 147 2.43 -19.09 -4.60
C THR A 147 2.10 -20.00 -3.42
N GLU A 148 2.75 -19.89 -2.26
CA GLU A 148 2.27 -20.58 -1.05
C GLU A 148 0.93 -20.04 -0.55
N CYS A 149 0.65 -18.77 -0.82
CA CYS A 149 -0.60 -18.09 -0.43
C CYS A 149 -1.47 -17.70 -1.62
N HIS A 150 -0.90 -17.62 -2.83
CA HIS A 150 -1.57 -17.13 -4.04
C HIS A 150 -1.43 -18.13 -5.21
N MET A 151 -2.15 -19.25 -5.15
CA MET A 151 -2.00 -20.40 -6.07
C MET A 151 -3.20 -20.67 -6.96
N SER A 152 -4.35 -20.04 -6.70
CA SER A 152 -5.61 -20.32 -7.38
C SER A 152 -6.57 -19.13 -7.28
N ASN A 153 -7.61 -19.13 -8.08
CA ASN A 153 -8.64 -18.09 -8.04
C ASN A 153 -9.81 -18.44 -7.10
N GLN A 154 -9.56 -19.19 -6.04
CA GLN A 154 -10.59 -19.62 -5.08
C GLN A 154 -10.15 -19.35 -3.64
N GLU A 155 -11.03 -18.71 -2.88
CA GLU A 155 -10.95 -18.59 -1.43
C GLU A 155 -11.86 -19.63 -0.75
N PRO A 156 -11.37 -20.36 0.28
CA PRO A 156 -9.97 -20.75 0.53
C PRO A 156 -9.46 -21.78 -0.51
N PRO A 157 -8.14 -21.98 -0.70
CA PRO A 157 -7.05 -21.54 0.17
C PRO A 157 -6.28 -20.28 -0.28
N SER A 158 -6.53 -19.75 -1.47
CA SER A 158 -5.73 -18.64 -2.00
C SER A 158 -6.27 -17.29 -1.55
N PHE A 159 -5.46 -16.51 -0.83
CA PHE A 159 -5.87 -15.20 -0.34
C PHE A 159 -6.18 -14.25 -1.49
N HIS A 160 -7.28 -13.51 -1.33
CA HIS A 160 -7.85 -12.60 -2.31
C HIS A 160 -8.11 -13.24 -3.68
N GLU A 161 -8.32 -14.56 -3.73
CA GLU A 161 -8.56 -15.31 -4.97
C GLU A 161 -7.49 -15.00 -6.05
N LEU A 162 -6.28 -14.69 -5.59
CA LEU A 162 -5.17 -14.28 -6.43
C LEU A 162 -4.33 -15.50 -6.78
N ASN A 163 -4.02 -15.65 -8.07
CA ASN A 163 -3.18 -16.72 -8.57
C ASN A 163 -1.92 -16.13 -9.21
N LEU A 164 -0.76 -16.38 -8.59
CA LEU A 164 0.55 -15.93 -9.10
C LEU A 164 1.37 -17.04 -9.77
N SER A 165 0.75 -18.20 -10.04
CA SER A 165 1.44 -19.37 -10.63
C SER A 165 1.47 -19.37 -12.16
N SER A 166 0.74 -18.48 -12.83
CA SER A 166 0.73 -18.35 -14.29
C SER A 166 0.53 -16.90 -14.74
N TYR A 167 0.87 -16.62 -16.00
CA TYR A 167 0.63 -15.32 -16.61
C TYR A 167 -0.85 -14.92 -16.52
N GLU A 168 -1.74 -15.83 -16.91
CA GLU A 168 -3.18 -15.58 -16.97
C GLU A 168 -3.74 -15.31 -15.58
N GLY A 169 -3.25 -16.00 -14.54
CA GLY A 169 -3.63 -15.76 -13.15
C GLY A 169 -3.22 -14.37 -12.67
N ILE A 170 -1.96 -13.99 -12.94
CA ILE A 170 -1.41 -12.68 -12.55
C ILE A 170 -2.20 -11.55 -13.24
N MET A 171 -2.47 -11.69 -14.54
CA MET A 171 -3.17 -10.68 -15.33
C MET A 171 -4.68 -10.66 -15.08
N LEU A 172 -5.27 -11.76 -14.61
CA LEU A 172 -6.65 -11.79 -14.12
C LEU A 172 -6.80 -10.88 -12.90
N GLY A 173 -5.93 -11.07 -11.90
CA GLY A 173 -5.91 -10.31 -10.66
C GLY A 173 -6.63 -11.01 -9.50
N ALA A 174 -7.05 -10.22 -8.53
CA ALA A 174 -7.65 -10.67 -7.27
C ALA A 174 -9.19 -10.49 -7.24
N ASP A 175 -9.85 -11.14 -6.29
CA ASP A 175 -11.28 -11.05 -6.00
C ASP A 175 -12.22 -11.39 -7.19
N SER A 176 -11.75 -12.22 -8.12
CA SER A 176 -12.44 -12.52 -9.40
C SER A 176 -13.71 -13.37 -9.26
N ILE A 177 -13.87 -14.14 -8.19
CA ILE A 177 -15.11 -14.84 -7.85
C ILE A 177 -16.00 -13.93 -7.01
N ALA A 178 -15.49 -13.37 -5.91
CA ALA A 178 -16.28 -12.57 -4.98
C ALA A 178 -16.88 -11.29 -5.60
N LYS A 179 -16.13 -10.61 -6.48
CA LYS A 179 -16.60 -9.38 -7.18
C LYS A 179 -17.01 -9.65 -8.64
N GLY A 180 -16.75 -10.86 -9.13
CA GLY A 180 -16.87 -11.22 -10.54
C GLY A 180 -15.63 -10.83 -11.36
N VAL A 181 -15.36 -11.61 -12.42
CA VAL A 181 -14.14 -11.53 -13.23
C VAL A 181 -13.92 -10.14 -13.83
N GLU A 182 -14.99 -9.48 -14.25
CA GLU A 182 -14.93 -8.13 -14.84
C GLU A 182 -14.59 -7.04 -13.83
N ASN A 183 -14.89 -7.27 -12.54
CA ASN A 183 -14.59 -6.33 -11.44
C ASN A 183 -13.42 -6.80 -10.58
N ALA A 184 -12.66 -7.79 -11.05
CA ALA A 184 -11.47 -8.28 -10.38
C ALA A 184 -10.49 -7.11 -10.14
N THR A 185 -9.86 -7.11 -8.98
CA THR A 185 -8.83 -6.12 -8.66
C THR A 185 -7.59 -6.42 -9.50
N LYS A 186 -7.33 -5.60 -10.52
CA LYS A 186 -6.10 -5.70 -11.31
C LYS A 186 -4.88 -5.44 -10.44
N VAL A 187 -3.95 -6.40 -10.44
CA VAL A 187 -2.70 -6.33 -9.67
C VAL A 187 -1.50 -5.95 -10.53
N ILE A 188 -1.62 -6.10 -11.85
CA ILE A 188 -0.70 -5.58 -12.87
C ILE A 188 -1.46 -4.61 -13.77
N ILE A 189 -0.87 -3.43 -13.97
CA ILE A 189 -1.27 -2.44 -14.96
C ILE A 189 -0.10 -2.30 -15.93
N ALA A 190 -0.22 -2.91 -17.10
CA ALA A 190 0.83 -2.94 -18.11
C ALA A 190 1.26 -1.51 -18.49
N GLY A 191 2.57 -1.25 -18.42
CA GLY A 191 3.17 0.06 -18.66
C GLY A 191 3.19 0.99 -17.45
N ASP A 192 2.58 0.62 -16.32
CA ASP A 192 2.52 1.47 -15.12
C ASP A 192 2.81 0.66 -13.84
N PRO A 193 4.11 0.52 -13.48
CA PRO A 193 4.50 -0.11 -12.23
C PRO A 193 3.93 0.61 -11.00
N GLY A 194 3.88 1.95 -11.03
CA GLY A 194 3.42 2.77 -9.91
C GLY A 194 1.95 2.55 -9.56
N ALA A 195 1.12 2.19 -10.53
CA ALA A 195 -0.28 1.83 -10.33
C ALA A 195 -0.51 0.32 -10.13
N SER A 196 0.52 -0.51 -10.29
CA SER A 196 0.44 -1.96 -10.17
C SER A 196 0.56 -2.45 -8.73
N GLY A 197 -0.50 -3.09 -8.23
CA GLY A 197 -0.56 -3.63 -6.87
C GLY A 197 0.59 -4.57 -6.52
N VAL A 198 1.05 -5.42 -7.44
CA VAL A 198 2.22 -6.30 -7.20
C VAL A 198 3.46 -5.48 -6.84
N PHE A 199 3.79 -4.46 -7.64
CA PHE A 199 4.99 -3.65 -7.40
C PHE A 199 4.85 -2.80 -6.14
N GLN A 200 3.66 -2.22 -5.90
CA GLN A 200 3.37 -1.49 -4.66
C GLN A 200 3.60 -2.38 -3.44
N HIS A 201 3.05 -3.59 -3.41
CA HIS A 201 3.22 -4.51 -2.29
C HIS A 201 4.67 -4.99 -2.12
N LEU A 202 5.46 -5.14 -3.19
CA LEU A 202 6.88 -5.52 -3.08
C LEU A 202 7.76 -4.39 -2.51
N SER A 203 7.43 -3.14 -2.82
CA SER A 203 8.31 -1.98 -2.58
C SER A 203 7.88 -1.06 -1.43
N GLU A 204 6.64 -1.18 -0.96
CA GLU A 204 6.09 -0.33 0.09
C GLU A 204 5.99 -1.06 1.42
N ASP A 205 6.86 -0.72 2.37
CA ASP A 205 6.67 -1.05 3.78
C ASP A 205 5.43 -0.35 4.36
N ARG A 206 4.65 -1.10 5.14
CA ARG A 206 3.52 -0.57 5.92
C ARG A 206 4.06 0.35 7.02
N MET A 207 3.30 1.40 7.30
CA MET A 207 3.58 2.38 8.33
C MET A 207 2.70 2.16 9.57
N PRO A 208 3.25 2.38 10.78
CA PRO A 208 4.65 2.69 11.06
C PRO A 208 5.60 1.50 10.75
N PRO A 209 6.90 1.72 10.47
CA PRO A 209 7.81 0.64 10.11
C PRO A 209 7.87 -0.44 11.19
N GLY A 210 7.72 -1.70 10.78
CA GLY A 210 7.73 -2.85 11.69
C GLY A 210 6.37 -3.17 12.34
N ILE A 211 5.30 -2.45 12.00
CA ILE A 211 3.94 -2.81 12.41
C ILE A 211 3.61 -4.27 12.01
N ASP A 212 2.97 -5.01 12.92
CA ASP A 212 2.61 -6.40 12.70
C ASP A 212 1.61 -6.53 11.52
N PRO A 213 1.79 -7.48 10.59
CA PRO A 213 0.89 -7.63 9.45
C PRO A 213 -0.56 -7.98 9.82
N THR A 214 -0.80 -8.51 11.02
CA THR A 214 -2.13 -8.84 11.56
C THR A 214 -2.87 -7.64 12.12
N GLU A 215 -2.20 -6.50 12.30
CA GLU A 215 -2.83 -5.26 12.74
C GLU A 215 -3.93 -4.80 11.77
N GLU A 216 -5.05 -4.34 12.34
CA GLU A 216 -6.28 -4.04 11.63
C GLU A 216 -6.06 -3.09 10.44
N ARG A 217 -6.34 -3.57 9.23
CA ARG A 217 -6.11 -2.80 7.99
C ARG A 217 -7.17 -1.72 7.78
N ASP A 218 -8.34 -1.88 8.38
CA ASP A 218 -9.45 -0.92 8.30
C ASP A 218 -9.68 -0.23 9.66
N HIS A 219 -8.59 0.11 10.36
CA HIS A 219 -8.63 0.81 11.65
C HIS A 219 -9.50 2.08 11.60
N ALA A 220 -10.31 2.32 12.64
CA ALA A 220 -11.22 3.45 12.76
C ALA A 220 -10.58 4.81 12.40
N ASN A 221 -9.39 5.08 12.95
CA ASN A 221 -8.67 6.33 12.69
C ASN A 221 -8.22 6.46 11.23
N THR A 222 -7.88 5.35 10.56
CA THR A 222 -7.57 5.35 9.12
C THR A 222 -8.80 5.75 8.31
N GLN A 223 -9.98 5.23 8.67
CA GLN A 223 -11.22 5.59 7.98
C GLN A 223 -11.60 7.06 8.21
N ILE A 224 -11.41 7.58 9.44
CA ILE A 224 -11.62 9.01 9.75
C ILE A 224 -10.65 9.91 8.98
N LEU A 225 -9.37 9.53 8.89
CA LEU A 225 -8.38 10.23 8.09
C LEU A 225 -8.80 10.28 6.60
N PHE A 226 -9.29 9.15 6.07
CA PHE A 226 -9.78 9.11 4.69
C PHE A 226 -11.01 9.99 4.48
N ALA A 227 -11.90 10.08 5.47
CA ALA A 227 -13.04 10.98 5.43
C ALA A 227 -12.60 12.45 5.41
N TRP A 228 -11.64 12.83 6.25
CA TRP A 228 -11.08 14.18 6.24
C TRP A 228 -10.46 14.56 4.88
N VAL A 229 -9.73 13.64 4.23
CA VAL A 229 -9.20 13.88 2.88
C VAL A 229 -10.33 14.09 1.89
N LYS A 230 -11.36 13.23 1.88
CA LYS A 230 -12.54 13.35 1.00
C LYS A 230 -13.34 14.64 1.24
N GLN A 231 -13.32 15.18 2.45
CA GLN A 231 -13.93 16.47 2.79
C GLN A 231 -13.08 17.68 2.33
N GLY A 232 -11.97 17.44 1.63
CA GLY A 232 -11.12 18.49 1.06
C GLY A 232 -9.86 18.77 1.87
N ALA A 233 -9.52 17.93 2.85
CA ALA A 233 -8.35 18.11 3.71
C ALA A 233 -8.29 19.52 4.33
N ASN A 234 -9.41 19.99 4.88
CA ASN A 234 -9.50 21.34 5.44
C ASN A 234 -8.59 21.49 6.66
N CYS A 235 -7.95 22.65 6.80
CA CYS A 235 -6.97 22.91 7.86
C CYS A 235 -7.57 23.52 9.14
N GLN A 236 -8.90 23.50 9.27
CA GLN A 236 -9.65 24.01 10.42
C GLN A 236 -10.10 22.86 11.32
#